data_AF-A0A4R4VAE6-F1
#
_entry.id   AF-A0A4R4VAE6-F1
#
_cell.length_a   1.000
_cell.length_b   1.000
_cell.length_c   1.000
_cell.angle_alpha   90.00
_cell.angle_beta   90.00
_cell.angle_gamma   90.00
#
_symmetry.space_group_name_H-M   'P 1'
#
loop_
_entity.id
_entity.type
_entity.pdbx_description
1 polymer ?
#
loop_
_entity_poly.entity_id
_entity_poly.type
_entity_poly.pdbx_seq_one_letter_code
_entity_poly.pdbx_strand_id
1 'polypeptide(L)'
;MTERTLTFKVTRDRALDLGADVWVGLAQDAPGSVSGETLAELREEAETIKHGLLGLAKDVPVKVQFVFDLPGVTADAFDSYRETRAHLVEQLRQAGLAEAEINTLLNTPDLNLLQRTA
;
A
#
# COMPACT_ATOMS: atom_id res chain seq x y z
N MET A 1 22.74 11.12 -7.33
CA MET A 1 22.61 9.89 -6.52
C MET A 1 21.55 9.03 -7.18
N THR A 2 21.83 7.74 -7.42
CA THR A 2 20.85 6.82 -8.01
C THR A 2 20.02 6.21 -6.89
N GLU A 3 18.73 6.54 -6.83
CA GLU A 3 17.78 5.93 -5.90
C GLU A 3 17.69 4.43 -6.20
N ARG A 4 17.79 3.59 -5.15
CA ARG A 4 17.60 2.14 -5.27
C ARG A 4 16.14 1.80 -5.00
N THR A 5 15.61 0.80 -5.70
CA THR A 5 14.27 0.27 -5.44
C THR A 5 14.40 -1.13 -4.84
N LEU A 6 13.63 -1.40 -3.80
CA LEU A 6 13.43 -2.73 -3.24
C LEU A 6 11.96 -3.10 -3.42
N THR A 7 11.71 -4.12 -4.25
CA THR A 7 10.35 -4.57 -4.56
C THR A 7 9.98 -5.74 -3.67
N PHE A 8 8.81 -5.69 -3.06
CA PHE A 8 8.19 -6.79 -2.32
C PHE A 8 6.95 -7.29 -3.05
N LYS A 9 6.91 -8.59 -3.30
CA LYS A 9 5.67 -9.28 -3.68
C LYS A 9 4.86 -9.52 -2.40
N VAL A 10 3.67 -8.95 -2.31
CA VAL A 10 2.82 -8.99 -1.11
C VAL A 10 1.67 -9.96 -1.31
N THR A 11 1.54 -10.92 -0.42
CA THR A 11 0.42 -11.87 -0.35
C THR A 11 -0.26 -11.78 1.01
N ARG A 12 -1.46 -12.36 1.10
CA ARG A 12 -2.12 -12.64 2.39
C ARG A 12 -1.97 -14.13 2.67
N ASP A 13 -1.44 -14.47 3.83
CA ASP A 13 -1.21 -15.86 4.25
C ASP A 13 -1.62 -16.05 5.71
N ARG A 14 -1.75 -17.30 6.17
CA ARG A 14 -2.09 -17.62 7.55
C ARG A 14 -0.84 -17.98 8.35
N ALA A 15 -0.50 -17.14 9.31
CA ALA A 15 0.57 -17.41 10.27
C ALA A 15 0.17 -18.60 11.16
N LEU A 16 0.95 -19.68 11.12
CA LEU A 16 0.64 -20.93 11.83
C LEU A 16 0.82 -20.82 13.35
N ASP A 17 1.74 -19.97 13.78
CA ASP A 17 2.09 -19.68 15.17
C ASP A 17 1.07 -18.76 15.84
N LEU A 18 0.55 -17.77 15.11
CA LEU A 18 -0.45 -16.81 15.60
C LEU A 18 -1.89 -17.26 15.34
N GLY A 19 -2.09 -18.20 14.41
CA GLY A 19 -3.41 -18.63 13.97
C GLY A 19 -4.21 -17.56 13.22
N ALA A 20 -3.56 -16.43 12.88
CA ALA A 20 -4.15 -15.25 12.26
C ALA A 20 -3.69 -15.07 10.81
N ASP A 21 -4.51 -14.39 10.01
CA ASP A 21 -4.11 -13.99 8.67
C ASP A 21 -3.16 -12.79 8.79
N VAL A 22 -2.03 -12.86 8.09
CA VAL A 22 -0.99 -11.84 8.03
C VAL A 22 -0.69 -11.47 6.59
N TRP A 23 -0.24 -10.24 6.39
CA TRP A 23 0.36 -9.82 5.14
C TRP A 23 1.81 -10.25 5.13
N VAL A 24 2.28 -10.81 4.03
CA VAL A 24 3.67 -11.23 3.85
C VAL A 24 4.23 -10.55 2.62
N GLY A 25 5.35 -9.86 2.77
CA GLY A 25 6.09 -9.24 1.69
C GLY A 25 7.38 -10.00 1.44
N LEU A 26 7.50 -10.67 0.30
CA LEU A 26 8.73 -11.33 -0.12
C LEU A 26 9.54 -10.39 -1.02
N ALA A 27 10.78 -10.10 -0.65
CA ALA A 27 11.66 -9.28 -1.47
C ALA A 27 11.98 -10.00 -2.80
N GLN A 28 11.84 -9.30 -3.92
CA GLN A 28 12.14 -9.83 -5.25
C GLN A 28 13.59 -9.60 -5.66
N ASP A 29 14.17 -8.50 -5.21
CA ASP A 29 15.50 -8.03 -5.61
C ASP A 29 16.58 -8.34 -4.55
N ALA A 30 16.20 -8.97 -3.44
CA ALA A 30 17.07 -9.28 -2.30
C ALA A 30 16.56 -10.50 -1.52
N PRO A 31 17.42 -11.22 -0.79
CA PRO A 31 16.96 -12.26 0.11
C PRO A 31 16.29 -11.64 1.34
N GLY A 32 15.03 -11.97 1.59
CA GLY A 32 14.34 -11.59 2.82
C GLY A 32 12.82 -11.47 2.66
N SER A 33 12.14 -11.40 3.80
CA SER A 33 10.71 -11.17 3.87
C SER A 33 10.36 -10.32 5.07
N VAL A 34 9.19 -9.68 5.01
CA VAL A 34 8.55 -8.96 6.11
C VAL A 34 7.13 -9.47 6.29
N SER A 35 6.57 -9.28 7.47
CA SER A 35 5.18 -9.66 7.73
C SER A 35 4.53 -8.75 8.76
N GLY A 36 3.26 -8.43 8.55
CA GLY A 36 2.46 -7.65 9.51
C GLY A 36 1.02 -8.12 9.53
N GLU A 37 0.33 -7.94 10.65
CA GLU A 37 -1.11 -8.20 10.72
C GLU A 37 -1.86 -7.22 9.84
N THR A 38 -1.36 -5.98 9.77
CA THR A 38 -1.85 -4.91 8.91
C THR A 38 -0.87 -4.53 7.79
N LEU A 39 -1.37 -3.91 6.72
CA LEU A 39 -0.51 -3.36 5.65
C LEU A 39 0.39 -2.23 6.15
N ALA A 40 -0.04 -1.51 7.19
CA ALA A 40 0.74 -0.45 7.80
C ALA A 40 1.98 -1.00 8.51
N GLU A 41 1.81 -2.06 9.30
CA GLU A 41 2.90 -2.78 9.97
C GLU A 41 3.88 -3.37 8.96
N LEU A 42 3.37 -4.07 7.93
CA LEU A 42 4.23 -4.62 6.87
C LEU A 42 5.07 -3.52 6.20
N ARG A 43 4.47 -2.34 5.96
CA ARG A 43 5.19 -1.21 5.38
C ARG A 43 6.26 -0.68 6.34
N GLU A 44 5.93 -0.51 7.61
CA GLU A 44 6.89 -0.04 8.62
C GLU A 44 8.08 -0.99 8.74
N GLU A 45 7.84 -2.29 8.73
CA GLU A 45 8.90 -3.28 8.80
C GLU A 45 9.78 -3.25 7.54
N ALA A 46 9.17 -3.20 6.34
CA ALA A 46 9.89 -3.07 5.08
C ALA A 46 10.79 -1.83 5.06
N GLU A 47 10.27 -0.69 5.51
CA GLU A 47 11.02 0.57 5.60
C GLU A 47 12.17 0.49 6.61
N THR A 48 11.99 -0.25 7.70
CA THR A 48 13.00 -0.46 8.74
C THR A 48 14.17 -1.31 8.22
N ILE A 49 13.89 -2.35 7.43
CA ILE A 49 14.91 -3.32 7.04
C ILE A 49 15.49 -3.14 5.64
N LYS A 50 14.92 -2.24 4.80
CA LYS A 50 15.29 -2.08 3.38
C LYS A 50 16.78 -1.92 3.11
N HIS A 51 17.49 -1.14 3.95
CA HIS A 51 18.93 -0.94 3.81
C HIS A 51 19.72 -2.18 4.18
N GLY A 52 19.27 -2.91 5.22
CA GLY A 52 19.88 -4.17 5.65
C GLY A 52 19.75 -5.24 4.57
N LEU A 53 18.57 -5.39 3.97
CA LEU A 53 18.32 -6.35 2.89
C LEU A 53 19.19 -6.09 1.65
N LEU A 54 19.45 -4.82 1.35
CA LEU A 54 20.29 -4.42 0.21
C LEU A 54 21.80 -4.32 0.56
N GLY A 55 22.18 -4.50 1.82
CA GLY A 55 23.57 -4.31 2.27
C GLY A 55 24.07 -2.87 2.09
N LEU A 56 23.18 -1.88 2.21
CA LEU A 56 23.46 -0.47 2.00
C LEU A 56 23.56 0.30 3.31
N ALA A 57 24.29 1.41 3.30
CA ALA A 57 24.28 2.37 4.39
C ALA A 57 22.94 3.14 4.44
N LYS A 58 22.52 3.57 5.64
CA LYS A 58 21.19 4.19 5.88
C LYS A 58 20.97 5.52 5.16
N ASP A 59 22.04 6.20 4.79
CA ASP A 59 22.02 7.47 4.05
C ASP A 59 21.77 7.29 2.54
N VAL A 60 21.89 6.06 2.02
CA VAL A 60 21.58 5.76 0.62
C VAL A 60 20.05 5.82 0.43
N PRO A 61 19.53 6.60 -0.54
CA PRO A 61 18.10 6.61 -0.82
C PRO A 61 17.62 5.25 -1.34
N VAL A 62 16.67 4.65 -0.62
CA VAL A 62 15.99 3.41 -1.01
C VAL A 62 14.49 3.62 -0.97
N LYS A 63 13.85 3.37 -2.12
CA LYS A 63 12.40 3.35 -2.29
C LYS A 63 11.87 1.93 -2.14
N VAL A 64 10.86 1.75 -1.29
CA VAL A 64 10.15 0.48 -1.17
C VAL A 64 8.96 0.47 -2.13
N GLN A 65 8.80 -0.63 -2.85
CA GLN A 65 7.65 -0.86 -3.73
C GLN A 65 6.94 -2.16 -3.35
N PHE A 66 5.61 -2.14 -3.35
CA PHE A 66 4.79 -3.33 -3.10
C PHE A 66 4.04 -3.71 -4.37
N VAL A 67 4.08 -5.00 -4.71
CA VAL A 67 3.30 -5.61 -5.77
C VAL A 67 2.38 -6.63 -5.13
N PHE A 68 1.09 -6.34 -5.10
CA PHE A 68 0.09 -7.19 -4.46
C PHE A 68 -0.29 -8.35 -5.37
N ASP A 69 -0.13 -9.57 -4.88
CA ASP A 69 -0.65 -10.79 -5.49
C ASP A 69 -1.81 -11.29 -4.62
N LEU A 70 -3.00 -10.79 -4.93
CA LEU A 70 -4.22 -11.08 -4.22
C LEU A 70 -5.12 -11.99 -5.07
N PRO A 71 -5.46 -13.20 -4.60
CA PRO A 71 -6.36 -14.08 -5.32
C PRO A 71 -7.69 -13.39 -5.64
N GLY A 72 -8.07 -13.40 -6.93
CA GLY A 72 -9.31 -12.78 -7.40
C GLY A 72 -9.23 -11.28 -7.69
N VAL A 73 -8.08 -10.63 -7.49
CA VAL A 73 -7.86 -9.22 -7.84
C VAL A 73 -6.80 -9.12 -8.93
N THR A 74 -7.19 -8.65 -10.11
CA THR A 74 -6.26 -8.45 -11.24
C THR A 74 -5.49 -7.13 -11.09
N ALA A 75 -4.34 -7.03 -11.74
CA ALA A 75 -3.59 -5.77 -11.82
C ALA A 75 -4.45 -4.64 -12.42
N ASP A 76 -5.21 -4.94 -13.47
CA ASP A 76 -6.13 -3.99 -14.11
C ASP A 76 -7.20 -3.47 -13.14
N ALA A 77 -7.72 -4.31 -12.24
CA ALA A 77 -8.67 -3.88 -11.23
C ALA A 77 -8.04 -2.91 -10.23
N PHE A 78 -6.78 -3.12 -9.85
CA PHE A 78 -6.03 -2.19 -9.01
C PHE A 78 -5.77 -0.86 -9.72
N ASP A 79 -5.32 -0.89 -10.97
CA ASP A 79 -5.01 0.33 -11.72
C ASP A 79 -6.28 1.13 -12.00
N SER A 80 -7.38 0.49 -12.40
CA SER A 80 -8.68 1.13 -12.55
C SER A 80 -9.17 1.76 -11.25
N TYR A 81 -9.01 1.08 -10.12
CA TYR A 81 -9.35 1.64 -8.80
C TYR A 81 -8.49 2.88 -8.49
N ARG A 82 -7.18 2.82 -8.74
CA ARG A 82 -6.26 3.94 -8.50
C ARG A 82 -6.60 5.16 -9.35
N GLU A 83 -6.89 4.96 -10.63
CA GLU A 83 -7.31 6.04 -11.54
C GLU A 83 -8.63 6.67 -11.08
N THR A 84 -9.63 5.84 -10.78
CA THR A 84 -10.94 6.31 -10.29
C THR A 84 -10.79 7.09 -9.00
N ARG A 85 -10.00 6.57 -8.04
CA ARG A 85 -9.73 7.24 -6.77
C ARG A 85 -8.99 8.56 -6.97
N ALA A 86 -7.99 8.60 -7.85
CA ALA A 86 -7.25 9.83 -8.15
C ALA A 86 -8.16 10.90 -8.76
N HIS A 87 -9.04 10.50 -9.69
CA HIS A 87 -10.01 11.40 -10.29
C HIS A 87 -10.98 11.96 -9.25
N LEU A 88 -11.50 11.12 -8.36
CA LEU A 88 -12.39 11.55 -7.28
C LEU A 88 -11.69 12.51 -6.30
N VAL A 89 -10.45 12.21 -5.90
CA VAL A 89 -9.65 13.12 -5.06
C VAL A 89 -9.50 14.48 -5.72
N GLU A 90 -9.23 14.52 -7.03
CA GLU A 90 -9.09 15.77 -7.77
C GLU A 90 -10.40 16.58 -7.79
N GLN A 91 -11.54 15.92 -8.03
CA GLN A 91 -12.86 16.56 -7.97
C GLN A 91 -13.16 17.14 -6.58
N LEU A 92 -12.84 16.41 -5.50
CA LEU A 92 -13.06 16.88 -4.14
C LEU A 92 -12.16 18.07 -3.78
N ARG A 93 -10.90 18.08 -4.26
CA ARG A 93 -10.03 19.25 -4.11
C ARG A 93 -10.56 20.46 -4.86
N GLN A 94 -11.07 20.28 -6.07
CA GLN A 94 -11.69 21.35 -6.86
C GLN A 94 -12.97 21.87 -6.19
N ALA A 95 -13.68 21.03 -5.45
CA ALA A 95 -14.80 21.42 -4.59
C ALA A 95 -14.38 22.13 -3.29
N GLY A 96 -13.08 22.29 -3.02
CA GLY A 96 -12.53 23.06 -1.91
C GLY A 96 -12.32 22.27 -0.62
N LEU A 97 -12.42 20.94 -0.64
CA LEU A 97 -12.20 20.13 0.56
C LEU A 97 -10.72 20.07 0.93
N ALA A 98 -10.44 20.09 2.23
CA ALA A 98 -9.12 19.84 2.76
C ALA A 98 -8.76 18.34 2.70
N GLU A 99 -7.47 18.02 2.61
CA GLU A 99 -6.96 16.65 2.48
C GLU A 99 -7.46 15.71 3.60
N ALA A 100 -7.63 16.23 4.82
CA ALA A 100 -8.16 15.45 5.95
C ALA A 100 -9.64 15.06 5.75
N GLU A 101 -10.45 15.93 5.17
CA GLU A 101 -11.87 15.69 4.88
C GLU A 101 -12.02 14.69 3.73
N ILE A 102 -11.19 14.83 2.69
CA ILE A 102 -11.11 13.88 1.57
C ILE A 102 -10.78 12.48 2.09
N ASN A 103 -9.75 12.35 2.93
CA ASN A 103 -9.39 11.05 3.50
C ASN A 103 -10.49 10.47 4.39
N THR A 104 -11.22 11.31 5.11
CA THR A 104 -12.36 10.85 5.93
C THR A 104 -13.46 10.29 5.03
N LEU A 105 -13.85 11.02 3.98
CA LEU A 105 -14.88 10.58 3.04
C LEU A 105 -14.48 9.27 2.34
N LEU A 106 -13.28 9.20 1.77
CA LEU A 106 -12.85 8.04 0.98
C LEU A 106 -12.63 6.76 1.80
N ASN A 107 -12.44 6.87 3.11
CA ASN A 107 -12.22 5.74 4.00
C ASN A 107 -13.47 5.37 4.83
N THR A 108 -14.58 6.09 4.65
CA THR A 108 -15.84 5.76 5.32
C THR A 108 -16.60 4.75 4.45
N PRO A 109 -16.87 3.52 4.95
CA PRO A 109 -17.43 2.43 4.14
C PRO A 109 -18.89 2.66 3.67
N ASP A 110 -19.56 3.72 4.13
CA ASP A 110 -21.00 3.95 3.98
C ASP A 110 -21.35 5.30 3.31
N LEU A 111 -20.68 5.69 2.23
CA LEU A 111 -21.09 6.86 1.45
C LEU A 111 -22.20 6.52 0.43
N ASN A 112 -23.39 6.22 0.94
CA ASN A 112 -24.66 6.48 0.23
C ASN A 112 -25.02 7.98 0.23
N LEU A 113 -24.05 8.88 0.10
CA LEU A 113 -24.20 10.32 0.37
C LEU A 113 -24.05 11.23 -0.87
N LEU A 114 -24.18 10.68 -2.08
CA LEU A 114 -24.32 11.49 -3.31
C LEU A 114 -25.60 11.15 -4.09
N GLN A 115 -26.68 10.78 -3.40
CA GLN A 115 -28.01 10.83 -4.01
C GLN A 115 -28.71 12.16 -3.68
N ARG A 116 -28.97 12.91 -4.76
CA ARG A 116 -29.96 13.98 -4.93
C ARG A 116 -29.60 15.36 -4.40
N THR A 117 -29.03 16.18 -5.29
CA THR A 117 -29.56 17.53 -5.54
C THR A 117 -29.36 17.90 -7.01
N ALA A 118 -30.36 17.57 -7.82
CA ALA A 118 -30.71 18.26 -9.06
C ALA A 118 -32.24 18.24 -9.15
#